data_AF-A0A7S0AG39-F1
#
_entry.id   AF-A0A7S0AG39-F1
#
_cell.length_a   1.000
_cell.length_b   1.000
_cell.length_c   1.000
_cell.angle_alpha   90.00
_cell.angle_beta   90.00
_cell.angle_gamma   90.00
#
_symmetry.space_group_name_H-M   'P 1'
#
loop_
_entity.id
_entity.type
_entity.pdbx_description
1 polymer ?
#
loop_
_entity_poly.entity_id
_entity_poly.type
_entity_poly.pdbx_seq_one_letter_code
_entity_poly.pdbx_strand_id
1 'polypeptide(L)'
;PGATNVQVGGAMGSSSLWHVLALRPEVYALALRRMLAAFAQENGGQCQRQLQVLILALAGIQLCSHAFRRLLNWRAQSALLKGLRHIPDPTFGAKFGVVHNTREPDRLWEAFLDTLCLERTSPLRRHMRQLLGRREIDDQLRELFELAAGGAERISRQDFSRLSRGISGHVHMLLKTQERVPLALPTPEDQQWIFRRFDHYFPPERPLGRDLFPGYFKLILVRRIIRTLIAYLGLRRLRSGASQPLVVDIQVDPGQGHPPFRLHTVLPNATSAPAGERLGLIEEVGDETEA
;
A
#
# COMPACT_ATOMS: atom_id res chain seq x y z
N PRO A 1 -54.52 -27.67 28.92
CA PRO A 1 -54.61 -28.31 27.59
C PRO A 1 -54.06 -27.36 26.50
N GLY A 2 -52.75 -27.41 26.27
CA GLY A 2 -52.06 -26.63 25.25
C GLY A 2 -50.73 -27.31 24.96
N ALA A 3 -50.69 -28.12 23.91
CA ALA A 3 -49.51 -28.90 23.53
C ALA A 3 -48.52 -27.99 22.78
N THR A 4 -47.38 -27.72 23.39
CA THR A 4 -46.22 -27.11 22.75
C THR A 4 -45.45 -28.19 22.00
N ASN A 5 -45.47 -28.09 20.68
CA ASN A 5 -44.76 -28.97 19.77
C ASN A 5 -43.32 -28.42 19.60
N VAL A 6 -42.34 -29.09 20.20
CA VAL A 6 -40.91 -28.73 20.07
C VAL A 6 -40.33 -29.54 18.91
N GLN A 7 -40.14 -28.90 17.75
CA GLN A 7 -39.35 -29.44 16.66
C GLN A 7 -37.87 -29.14 16.88
N VAL A 8 -37.09 -30.17 17.20
CA VAL A 8 -35.62 -30.14 17.15
C VAL A 8 -35.20 -30.46 15.72
N GLY A 9 -34.96 -29.42 14.92
CA GLY A 9 -34.38 -29.53 13.58
C GLY A 9 -32.85 -29.51 13.66
N GLY A 10 -32.24 -30.69 13.72
CA GLY A 10 -30.80 -30.85 13.55
C GLY A 10 -30.40 -30.70 12.08
N ALA A 11 -29.88 -29.53 11.72
CA ALA A 11 -29.17 -29.31 10.46
C ALA A 11 -27.69 -29.08 10.75
N MET A 12 -26.93 -30.19 10.84
CA MET A 12 -25.47 -30.16 10.75
C MET A 12 -25.10 -29.84 9.29
N GLY A 13 -25.13 -28.55 8.96
CA GLY A 13 -24.72 -28.03 7.67
C GLY A 13 -23.20 -28.10 7.53
N SER A 14 -22.76 -28.80 6.50
CA SER A 14 -21.38 -28.97 5.99
C SER A 14 -20.63 -27.67 5.63
N SER A 15 -21.10 -26.51 6.12
CA SER A 15 -20.58 -25.18 5.81
C SER A 15 -19.34 -24.79 6.64
N SER A 16 -19.04 -25.48 7.75
CA SER A 16 -17.89 -25.12 8.60
C SER A 16 -16.55 -25.65 8.09
N LEU A 17 -16.54 -26.78 7.37
CA LEU A 17 -15.31 -27.38 6.86
C LEU A 17 -14.70 -26.58 5.70
N TRP A 18 -15.52 -25.99 4.82
CA TRP A 18 -15.02 -25.22 3.68
C TRP A 18 -14.37 -23.89 4.08
N HIS A 19 -14.78 -23.27 5.18
CA HIS A 19 -14.12 -22.06 5.70
C HIS A 19 -12.80 -22.34 6.43
N VAL A 20 -12.69 -23.50 7.10
CA VAL A 20 -11.41 -23.93 7.69
C VAL A 20 -10.41 -24.34 6.60
N LEU A 21 -10.88 -24.93 5.50
CA LEU A 21 -10.03 -25.35 4.37
C LEU A 21 -9.49 -24.18 3.51
N ALA A 22 -10.13 -23.00 3.55
CA ALA A 22 -9.71 -21.84 2.75
C ALA A 22 -8.55 -21.04 3.37
N LEU A 23 -8.24 -21.23 4.66
CA LEU A 23 -7.42 -20.26 5.40
C LEU A 23 -5.93 -20.57 5.46
N ARG A 24 -5.48 -21.82 5.23
CA ARG A 24 -4.04 -22.16 5.27
C ARG A 24 -3.65 -23.25 4.26
N PRO A 25 -3.35 -22.89 2.99
CA PRO A 25 -2.94 -23.85 1.96
C PRO A 25 -1.71 -24.69 2.35
N GLU A 26 -0.86 -24.17 3.24
CA GLU A 26 0.34 -24.88 3.72
C GLU A 26 0.01 -26.07 4.63
N VAL A 27 -1.06 -25.96 5.45
CA VAL A 27 -1.50 -27.06 6.32
C VAL A 27 -2.08 -28.20 5.48
N TYR A 28 -2.82 -27.86 4.42
CA TYR A 28 -3.33 -28.85 3.47
C TYR A 28 -2.20 -29.52 2.68
N ALA A 29 -1.20 -28.75 2.21
CA ALA A 29 -0.04 -29.30 1.53
C ALA A 29 0.76 -30.27 2.41
N LEU A 30 0.90 -29.98 3.71
CA LEU A 30 1.58 -30.85 4.66
C LEU A 30 0.77 -32.11 4.98
N ALA A 31 -0.53 -31.99 5.21
CA ALA A 31 -1.43 -33.13 5.46
C ALA A 31 -1.49 -34.06 4.25
N LEU A 32 -1.61 -33.48 3.05
CA LEU A 32 -1.58 -34.23 1.79
C LEU A 32 -0.23 -34.94 1.61
N ARG A 33 0.91 -34.27 1.85
CA ARG A 33 2.23 -34.93 1.80
C ARG A 33 2.34 -36.11 2.75
N ARG A 34 1.79 -36.01 3.96
CA ARG A 34 1.80 -37.11 4.95
C ARG A 34 0.90 -38.26 4.52
N MET A 35 -0.32 -37.98 4.04
CA MET A 35 -1.21 -39.02 3.49
C MET A 35 -0.58 -39.73 2.30
N LEU A 36 0.04 -38.99 1.38
CA LEU A 36 0.68 -39.53 0.18
C LEU A 36 1.93 -40.36 0.54
N ALA A 37 2.69 -39.96 1.56
CA ALA A 37 3.83 -40.74 2.05
C ALA A 37 3.39 -42.05 2.73
N ALA A 38 2.32 -42.02 3.53
CA ALA A 38 1.74 -43.21 4.15
C ALA A 38 1.21 -44.18 3.09
N PHE A 39 0.48 -43.67 2.09
CA PHE A 39 -0.08 -44.48 1.01
C PHE A 39 0.99 -45.13 0.11
N ALA A 40 2.14 -44.47 -0.06
CA ALA A 40 3.28 -44.99 -0.82
C ALA A 40 4.04 -46.12 -0.08
N GLN A 41 3.95 -46.19 1.25
CA GLN A 41 4.57 -47.27 2.03
C GLN A 41 3.78 -48.59 1.96
N GLU A 42 2.44 -48.51 1.86
CA GLU A 42 1.57 -49.70 1.87
C GLU A 42 1.43 -50.39 0.50
N ASN A 43 1.61 -49.66 -0.60
CA ASN A 43 1.33 -50.17 -1.94
C ASN A 43 2.60 -50.08 -2.80
N GLY A 44 3.17 -51.23 -3.18
CA GLY A 44 4.41 -51.32 -3.97
C GLY A 44 4.40 -50.55 -5.31
N GLY A 45 5.51 -50.61 -6.06
CA GLY A 45 5.92 -49.66 -7.12
C GLY A 45 4.91 -49.26 -8.23
N GLN A 46 3.79 -49.95 -8.38
CA GLN A 46 2.69 -49.54 -9.28
C GLN A 46 1.93 -48.31 -8.73
N CYS A 47 1.80 -48.19 -7.40
CA CYS A 47 1.17 -47.04 -6.74
C CYS A 47 2.00 -45.76 -6.87
N GLN A 48 3.33 -45.88 -6.95
CA GLN A 48 4.25 -44.74 -7.09
C GLN A 48 4.02 -43.97 -8.40
N ARG A 49 3.68 -44.64 -9.50
CA ARG A 49 3.38 -43.98 -10.78
C ARG A 49 2.08 -43.18 -10.73
N GLN A 50 1.01 -43.76 -10.16
CA GLN A 50 -0.27 -43.05 -9.99
C GLN A 50 -0.12 -41.83 -9.06
N LEU A 51 0.69 -41.99 -8.01
CA LEU A 51 1.00 -40.91 -7.08
C LEU A 51 1.73 -39.73 -7.76
N GLN A 52 2.74 -40.03 -8.60
CA GLN A 52 3.45 -39.01 -9.37
C GLN A 52 2.52 -38.25 -10.32
N VAL A 53 1.61 -38.95 -11.02
CA VAL A 53 0.62 -38.32 -11.90
C VAL A 53 -0.31 -37.39 -11.11
N LEU A 54 -0.79 -37.82 -9.94
CA LEU A 54 -1.65 -36.99 -9.09
C LEU A 54 -0.92 -35.74 -8.59
N ILE A 55 0.34 -35.89 -8.15
CA ILE A 55 1.17 -34.76 -7.69
C ILE A 55 1.38 -33.75 -8.83
N LEU A 56 1.70 -34.22 -10.04
CA LEU A 56 1.86 -33.35 -11.21
C LEU A 56 0.55 -32.66 -11.60
N ALA A 57 -0.58 -33.35 -11.55
CA ALA A 57 -1.89 -32.77 -11.82
C ALA A 57 -2.24 -31.67 -10.80
N LEU A 58 -2.02 -31.91 -9.51
CA LEU A 58 -2.24 -30.92 -8.46
C LEU A 58 -1.31 -29.71 -8.59
N ALA A 59 -0.02 -29.93 -8.91
CA ALA A 59 0.91 -28.85 -9.20
C ALA A 59 0.44 -28.01 -10.41
N GLY A 60 -0.04 -28.66 -11.47
CA GLY A 60 -0.64 -28.01 -12.64
C GLY A 60 -1.85 -27.16 -12.28
N ILE A 61 -2.79 -27.69 -11.47
CA ILE A 61 -3.97 -26.94 -11.00
C ILE A 61 -3.56 -25.71 -10.17
N GLN A 62 -2.55 -25.84 -9.30
CA GLN A 62 -2.05 -24.71 -8.49
C GLN A 62 -1.42 -23.62 -9.37
N LEU A 63 -0.60 -24.01 -10.36
CA LEU A 63 -0.01 -23.09 -11.35
C LEU A 63 -1.10 -22.38 -12.17
N CYS A 64 -2.09 -23.13 -12.68
CA CYS A 64 -3.23 -22.58 -13.41
C CYS A 64 -4.08 -21.64 -12.53
N SER A 65 -4.35 -22.00 -11.26
CA SER A 65 -5.08 -21.15 -10.33
C SER A 65 -4.34 -19.84 -10.06
N HIS A 66 -3.02 -19.89 -9.89
CA HIS A 66 -2.20 -18.70 -9.66
C HIS A 66 -2.13 -17.81 -10.91
N ALA A 67 -1.96 -18.41 -12.09
CA ALA A 67 -1.99 -17.68 -13.36
C ALA A 67 -3.37 -17.04 -13.63
N PHE A 68 -4.45 -17.77 -13.35
CA PHE A 68 -5.82 -17.29 -13.50
C PHE A 68 -6.14 -16.16 -12.52
N ARG A 69 -5.75 -16.27 -11.24
CA ARG A 69 -5.87 -15.18 -10.25
C ARG A 69 -5.09 -13.93 -10.69
N ARG A 70 -3.87 -14.11 -11.21
CA ARG A 70 -3.09 -12.99 -11.77
C ARG A 70 -3.80 -12.34 -12.96
N LEU A 71 -4.38 -13.14 -13.86
CA LEU A 71 -5.12 -12.63 -15.01
C LEU A 71 -6.39 -11.88 -14.59
N LEU A 72 -7.15 -12.42 -13.63
CA LEU A 72 -8.34 -11.77 -13.08
C LEU A 72 -7.98 -10.46 -12.37
N ASN A 73 -6.96 -10.46 -11.52
CA ASN A 73 -6.48 -9.24 -10.85
C ASN A 73 -6.03 -8.20 -11.87
N TRP A 74 -5.30 -8.61 -12.91
CA TRP A 74 -4.88 -7.72 -13.99
C TRP A 74 -6.06 -7.15 -14.77
N ARG A 75 -7.09 -7.96 -15.09
CA ARG A 75 -8.30 -7.50 -15.77
C ARG A 75 -9.12 -6.56 -14.89
N ALA A 76 -9.29 -6.87 -13.61
CA ALA A 76 -9.99 -6.03 -12.64
C ALA A 76 -9.29 -4.67 -12.48
N GLN A 77 -7.96 -4.66 -12.36
CA GLN A 77 -7.16 -3.44 -12.35
C GLN A 77 -7.33 -2.66 -13.66
N SER A 78 -7.23 -3.34 -14.81
CA SER A 78 -7.38 -2.72 -16.12
C SER A 78 -8.78 -2.11 -16.33
N ALA A 79 -9.83 -2.74 -15.82
CA ALA A 79 -11.19 -2.22 -15.86
C ALA A 79 -11.37 -1.00 -14.94
N LEU A 80 -10.77 -1.03 -13.74
CA LEU A 80 -10.79 0.10 -12.80
C LEU A 80 -10.14 1.33 -13.44
N LEU A 81 -9.04 1.13 -14.19
CA LEU A 81 -8.33 2.19 -14.90
C LEU A 81 -9.09 2.79 -16.09
N LYS A 82 -10.08 2.10 -16.70
CA LYS A 82 -10.80 2.58 -17.89
C LYS A 82 -11.72 3.79 -17.63
N GLY A 83 -12.14 4.03 -16.37
CA GLY A 83 -12.97 5.17 -16.00
C GLY A 83 -12.18 6.41 -15.56
N LEU A 84 -10.86 6.31 -15.50
CA LEU A 84 -10.00 7.29 -14.88
C LEU A 84 -9.25 8.09 -15.95
N ARG A 85 -9.22 9.42 -15.82
CA ARG A 85 -8.40 10.26 -16.70
C ARG A 85 -6.94 9.90 -16.47
N HIS A 86 -6.39 9.09 -17.36
CA HIS A 86 -5.02 8.59 -17.26
C HIS A 86 -4.07 9.73 -17.62
N ILE A 87 -3.35 10.23 -16.63
CA ILE A 87 -2.27 11.17 -16.87
C ILE A 87 -1.00 10.34 -16.95
N PRO A 88 -0.32 10.27 -18.12
CA PRO A 88 0.92 9.53 -18.21
C PRO A 88 1.87 10.05 -17.16
N ASP A 89 2.44 9.15 -16.37
CA ASP A 89 3.42 9.50 -15.34
C ASP A 89 4.79 9.48 -16.00
N PRO A 90 5.45 10.63 -16.19
CA PRO A 90 6.76 10.66 -16.81
C PRO A 90 7.86 9.99 -15.96
N THR A 91 7.68 9.90 -14.64
CA THR A 91 8.65 9.30 -13.71
C THR A 91 8.61 7.76 -13.77
N PHE A 92 7.43 7.17 -13.84
CA PHE A 92 7.28 5.70 -13.92
C PHE A 92 7.03 5.19 -15.35
N GLY A 93 6.81 6.09 -16.30
CA GLY A 93 6.49 5.80 -17.70
C GLY A 93 4.98 5.77 -17.95
N ALA A 94 4.60 5.87 -19.23
CA ALA A 94 3.20 5.93 -19.68
C ALA A 94 2.33 4.73 -19.24
N LYS A 95 2.94 3.62 -18.80
CA LYS A 95 2.24 2.42 -18.32
C LYS A 95 1.79 2.52 -16.87
N PHE A 96 2.38 3.41 -16.09
CA PHE A 96 2.19 3.52 -14.64
C PHE A 96 1.60 4.88 -14.26
N GLY A 97 0.74 5.42 -15.14
CA GLY A 97 0.18 6.75 -15.02
C GLY A 97 -0.60 6.97 -13.73
N VAL A 98 -0.58 8.21 -13.23
CA VAL A 98 -1.42 8.54 -12.08
C VAL A 98 -2.85 8.78 -12.53
N VAL A 99 -3.70 8.09 -11.81
CA VAL A 99 -5.14 8.20 -11.85
C VAL A 99 -5.55 9.46 -11.12
N HIS A 100 -6.17 10.39 -11.85
CA HIS A 100 -6.81 11.55 -11.24
C HIS A 100 -8.30 11.28 -11.03
N ASN A 101 -8.70 11.05 -9.78
CA ASN A 101 -10.10 10.95 -9.37
C ASN A 101 -10.47 12.08 -8.41
N THR A 102 -11.09 13.14 -8.92
CA THR A 102 -11.53 14.29 -8.11
C THR A 102 -12.63 13.95 -7.12
N ARG A 103 -13.34 12.83 -7.29
CA ARG A 103 -14.43 12.42 -6.41
C ARG A 103 -13.93 11.69 -5.16
N GLU A 104 -12.74 11.11 -5.23
CA GLU A 104 -12.14 10.34 -4.12
C GLU A 104 -10.66 10.75 -3.94
N PRO A 105 -10.38 12.03 -3.57
CA PRO A 105 -9.02 12.54 -3.44
C PRO A 105 -8.20 11.73 -2.43
N ASP A 106 -8.83 11.22 -1.37
CA ASP A 106 -8.18 10.42 -0.32
C ASP A 106 -7.67 9.06 -0.79
N ARG A 107 -8.11 8.61 -1.97
CA ARG A 107 -7.73 7.32 -2.57
C ARG A 107 -6.80 7.46 -3.77
N LEU A 108 -6.38 8.68 -4.12
CA LEU A 108 -5.46 8.89 -5.25
C LEU A 108 -4.14 8.13 -5.07
N TRP A 109 -3.57 8.15 -3.86
CA TRP A 109 -2.35 7.41 -3.56
C TRP A 109 -2.54 5.90 -3.66
N GLU A 110 -3.72 5.36 -3.31
CA GLU A 110 -4.04 3.94 -3.49
C GLU A 110 -4.08 3.55 -4.96
N ALA A 111 -4.72 4.38 -5.79
CA ALA A 111 -4.77 4.17 -7.23
C ALA A 111 -3.38 4.22 -7.86
N PHE A 112 -2.49 5.09 -7.36
CA PHE A 112 -1.07 5.08 -7.74
C PHE A 112 -0.39 3.74 -7.38
N LEU A 113 -0.59 3.22 -6.17
CA LEU A 113 -0.02 1.91 -5.79
C LEU A 113 -0.59 0.75 -6.65
N ASP A 114 -1.85 0.85 -7.07
CA ASP A 114 -2.45 -0.12 -8.01
C ASP A 114 -1.72 -0.15 -9.35
N THR A 115 -1.29 1.01 -9.88
CA THR A 115 -0.52 1.07 -11.13
C THR A 115 0.78 0.30 -11.02
N LEU A 116 1.45 0.38 -9.87
CA LEU A 116 2.69 -0.33 -9.56
C LEU A 116 2.47 -1.82 -9.26
N CYS A 117 1.25 -2.33 -9.38
CA CYS A 117 0.85 -3.70 -9.04
C CYS A 117 1.22 -4.08 -7.60
N LEU A 118 1.12 -3.14 -6.66
CA LEU A 118 1.28 -3.43 -5.24
C LEU A 118 -0.05 -3.97 -4.71
N GLU A 119 -0.05 -5.26 -4.36
CA GLU A 119 -1.24 -5.95 -3.89
C GLU A 119 -1.87 -5.23 -2.69
N ARG A 120 -3.21 -5.22 -2.63
CA ARG A 120 -3.97 -4.60 -1.52
C ARG A 120 -3.63 -5.18 -0.15
N THR A 121 -3.17 -6.44 -0.14
CA THR A 121 -2.74 -7.23 1.00
C THR A 121 -1.25 -7.07 1.33
N SER A 122 -0.49 -6.36 0.49
CA SER A 122 0.94 -6.15 0.74
C SER A 122 1.16 -5.42 2.06
N PRO A 123 2.19 -5.80 2.85
CA PRO A 123 2.48 -5.15 4.14
C PRO A 123 2.66 -3.64 4.01
N LEU A 124 3.36 -3.20 2.96
CA LEU A 124 3.55 -1.78 2.64
C LEU A 124 2.22 -1.05 2.46
N ARG A 125 1.34 -1.56 1.59
CA ARG A 125 0.07 -0.88 1.30
C ARG A 125 -0.86 -0.88 2.50
N ARG A 126 -0.89 -1.97 3.27
CA ARG A 126 -1.64 -2.03 4.54
C ARG A 126 -1.12 -1.00 5.53
N HIS A 127 0.20 -0.92 5.69
CA HIS A 127 0.84 0.06 6.56
C HIS A 127 0.54 1.49 6.12
N MET A 128 0.70 1.82 4.83
CA MET A 128 0.34 3.14 4.29
C MET A 128 -1.13 3.48 4.52
N ARG A 129 -2.04 2.51 4.37
CA ARG A 129 -3.47 2.72 4.68
C ARG A 129 -3.71 3.01 6.16
N GLN A 130 -3.02 2.29 7.04
CA GLN A 130 -3.13 2.51 8.48
C GLN A 130 -2.53 3.85 8.90
N LEU A 131 -1.39 4.24 8.31
CA LEU A 131 -0.69 5.49 8.61
C LEU A 131 -1.45 6.69 8.07
N LEU A 132 -1.77 6.69 6.78
CA LEU A 132 -2.43 7.81 6.09
C LEU A 132 -3.94 7.85 6.33
N GLY A 133 -4.52 6.81 6.94
CA GLY A 133 -5.91 6.80 7.39
C GLY A 133 -6.11 7.38 8.79
N ARG A 134 -5.04 7.80 9.48
CA ARG A 134 -5.09 8.49 10.77
C ARG A 134 -5.64 9.90 10.59
N ARG A 135 -6.60 10.29 11.44
CA ARG A 135 -7.21 11.64 11.38
C ARG A 135 -6.19 12.73 11.69
N GLU A 136 -5.25 12.42 12.57
CA GLU A 136 -4.16 13.29 13.00
C GLU A 136 -3.29 13.72 11.81
N ILE A 137 -3.03 12.81 10.85
CA ILE A 137 -2.29 13.14 9.63
C ILE A 137 -3.10 14.09 8.74
N ASP A 138 -4.43 13.91 8.66
CA ASP A 138 -5.27 14.84 7.91
C ASP A 138 -5.31 16.23 8.55
N ASP A 139 -5.38 16.29 9.87
CA ASP A 139 -5.39 17.55 10.61
C ASP A 139 -4.06 18.30 10.46
N GLN A 140 -2.92 17.59 10.58
CA GLN A 140 -1.60 18.16 10.33
C GLN A 140 -1.41 18.63 8.87
N LEU A 141 -1.95 17.89 7.89
CA LEU A 141 -1.91 18.32 6.49
C LEU A 141 -2.83 19.52 6.22
N ARG A 142 -3.96 19.65 6.92
CA ARG A 142 -4.79 20.86 6.85
C ARG A 142 -4.09 22.05 7.48
N GLU A 143 -3.39 21.87 8.60
CA GLU A 143 -2.57 22.93 9.18
C GLU A 143 -1.45 23.37 8.23
N LEU A 144 -0.76 22.42 7.60
CA LEU A 144 0.23 22.70 6.56
C LEU A 144 -0.37 23.50 5.38
N PHE A 145 -1.62 23.23 5.01
CA PHE A 145 -2.35 24.03 4.02
C PHE A 145 -2.55 25.47 4.50
N GLU A 146 -3.04 25.68 5.73
CA GLU A 146 -3.28 27.03 6.26
C GLU A 146 -2.00 27.87 6.26
N LEU A 147 -0.90 27.27 6.72
CA LEU A 147 0.42 27.91 6.74
C LEU A 147 0.89 28.28 5.33
N ALA A 148 0.74 27.37 4.37
CA ALA A 148 1.20 27.62 3.01
C ALA A 148 0.30 28.58 2.21
N ALA A 149 -1.01 28.55 2.47
CA ALA A 149 -2.00 29.41 1.82
C ALA A 149 -2.06 30.81 2.44
N GLY A 150 -1.54 31.01 3.65
CA GLY A 150 -1.55 32.30 4.33
C GLY A 150 -2.97 32.82 4.60
N GLY A 151 -3.89 31.91 4.93
CA GLY A 151 -5.31 32.22 5.15
C GLY A 151 -6.17 32.33 3.88
N ALA A 152 -5.60 32.11 2.68
CA ALA A 152 -6.39 32.03 1.46
C ALA A 152 -7.22 30.73 1.40
N GLU A 153 -8.43 30.79 0.84
CA GLU A 153 -9.31 29.62 0.67
C GLU A 153 -8.73 28.55 -0.28
N ARG A 154 -7.74 28.93 -1.11
CA ARG A 154 -7.07 28.05 -2.07
C ARG A 154 -5.57 28.21 -1.99
N ILE A 155 -4.85 27.09 -2.12
CA ILE A 155 -3.39 27.13 -2.24
C ILE A 155 -2.97 27.54 -3.65
N SER A 156 -1.99 28.44 -3.77
CA SER A 156 -1.45 28.81 -5.06
C SER A 156 -0.58 27.68 -5.64
N ARG A 157 -0.42 27.66 -6.97
CA ARG A 157 0.52 26.76 -7.65
C ARG A 157 1.94 26.88 -7.07
N GLN A 158 2.36 28.10 -6.75
CA GLN A 158 3.71 28.39 -6.25
C GLN A 158 3.90 27.83 -4.84
N ASP A 159 2.94 28.03 -3.95
CA ASP A 159 2.99 27.51 -2.58
C ASP A 159 2.92 25.98 -2.56
N PHE A 160 2.03 25.38 -3.36
CA PHE A 160 1.97 23.93 -3.51
C PHE A 160 3.28 23.35 -4.05
N SER A 161 3.92 24.04 -5.01
CA SER A 161 5.23 23.65 -5.52
C SER A 161 6.34 23.82 -4.49
N ARG A 162 6.29 24.87 -3.65
CA ARG A 162 7.24 25.09 -2.56
C ARG A 162 7.14 23.95 -1.56
N LEU A 163 5.94 23.64 -1.06
CA LEU A 163 5.70 22.53 -0.13
C LEU A 163 6.20 21.20 -0.69
N SER A 164 5.86 20.90 -1.95
CA SER A 164 6.32 19.68 -2.59
C SER A 164 7.83 19.61 -2.67
N ARG A 165 8.54 20.72 -2.95
CA ARG A 165 10.01 20.77 -2.95
C ARG A 165 10.59 20.65 -1.54
N GLY A 166 9.92 21.23 -0.55
CA GLY A 166 10.28 21.18 0.87
C GLY A 166 10.17 19.81 1.53
N ILE A 167 9.65 18.79 0.82
CA ILE A 167 9.70 17.40 1.30
C ILE A 167 11.15 16.92 1.30
N SER A 168 11.65 16.56 2.48
CA SER A 168 12.97 15.98 2.73
C SER A 168 12.84 14.81 3.71
N GLY A 169 13.95 14.13 3.99
CA GLY A 169 13.95 12.96 4.89
C GLY A 169 14.78 11.81 4.33
N HIS A 170 14.64 10.63 4.91
CA HIS A 170 15.42 9.47 4.53
C HIS A 170 14.71 8.15 4.85
N VAL A 171 15.24 7.07 4.28
CA VAL A 171 14.83 5.69 4.54
C VAL A 171 16.04 4.90 4.96
N HIS A 172 15.91 4.06 5.98
CA HIS A 172 16.98 3.16 6.40
C HIS A 172 16.41 1.86 6.98
N MET A 173 17.24 0.83 7.12
CA MET A 173 16.84 -0.40 7.84
C MET A 173 16.87 -0.13 9.35
N LEU A 174 15.87 -0.59 10.10
CA LEU A 174 15.70 -0.27 11.53
C LEU A 174 16.94 -0.50 12.40
N LEU A 175 17.74 -1.52 12.09
CA LEU A 175 18.96 -1.87 12.85
C LEU A 175 20.26 -1.37 12.19
N LYS A 176 20.19 -0.65 11.07
CA LYS A 176 21.35 -0.10 10.35
C LYS A 176 21.21 1.40 10.17
N THR A 177 21.46 2.15 11.25
CA THR A 177 21.35 3.61 11.26
C THR A 177 22.38 4.32 10.37
N GLN A 178 23.47 3.66 9.99
CA GLN A 178 24.53 4.23 9.14
C GLN A 178 24.17 4.27 7.65
N GLU A 179 23.24 3.42 7.19
CA GLU A 179 22.83 3.35 5.78
C GLU A 179 21.54 4.14 5.54
N ARG A 180 21.62 5.47 5.64
CA ARG A 180 20.48 6.36 5.37
C ARG A 180 20.42 6.73 3.89
N VAL A 181 19.34 6.35 3.23
CA VAL A 181 19.07 6.74 1.84
C VAL A 181 18.16 7.97 1.84
N PRO A 182 18.60 9.12 1.31
CA PRO A 182 17.77 10.31 1.29
C PRO A 182 16.51 10.09 0.43
N LEU A 183 15.41 10.72 0.82
CA LEU A 183 14.20 10.70 0.00
C LEU A 183 14.48 11.31 -1.37
N ALA A 184 13.98 10.65 -2.41
CA ALA A 184 14.21 11.05 -3.77
C ALA A 184 13.70 12.48 -4.03
N LEU A 185 14.59 13.33 -4.51
CA LEU A 185 14.32 14.72 -4.89
C LEU A 185 13.24 14.80 -5.97
N PRO A 186 12.43 15.87 -6.00
CA PRO A 186 11.37 16.02 -6.99
C PRO A 186 12.00 16.15 -8.37
N THR A 187 11.66 15.25 -9.29
CA THR A 187 12.18 15.32 -10.66
C THR A 187 11.50 16.46 -11.41
N PRO A 188 12.12 16.99 -12.49
CA PRO A 188 11.42 17.89 -13.41
C PRO A 188 10.07 17.32 -13.81
N GLU A 189 10.01 16.02 -14.09
CA GLU A 189 8.83 15.24 -14.44
C GLU A 189 7.70 15.29 -13.39
N ASP A 190 8.03 15.12 -12.10
CA ASP A 190 7.06 15.31 -11.02
C ASP A 190 6.52 16.74 -11.02
N GLN A 191 7.39 17.71 -11.32
CA GLN A 191 6.99 19.10 -11.38
C GLN A 191 6.11 19.40 -12.61
N GLN A 192 6.32 18.70 -13.72
CA GLN A 192 5.52 18.83 -14.93
C GLN A 192 4.11 18.27 -14.75
N TRP A 193 3.96 17.21 -13.96
CA TRP A 193 2.71 16.48 -13.88
C TRP A 193 1.59 17.26 -13.17
N ILE A 194 1.81 17.71 -11.91
CA ILE A 194 0.81 18.51 -11.20
C ILE A 194 1.00 20.01 -11.49
N PHE A 195 2.22 20.56 -11.48
CA PHE A 195 2.36 22.01 -11.50
C PHE A 195 2.13 22.64 -12.89
N ARG A 196 2.59 22.03 -14.00
CA ARG A 196 2.33 22.62 -15.33
C ARG A 196 0.85 22.64 -15.69
N ARG A 197 0.06 21.73 -15.14
CA ARG A 197 -1.39 21.64 -15.37
C ARG A 197 -2.20 21.96 -14.10
N PHE A 198 -1.60 22.68 -13.15
CA PHE A 198 -2.24 22.95 -11.85
C PHE A 198 -3.59 23.63 -12.04
N ASP A 199 -3.64 24.68 -12.85
CA ASP A 199 -4.85 25.45 -13.13
C ASP A 199 -5.90 24.65 -13.94
N HIS A 200 -5.46 23.60 -14.65
CA HIS A 200 -6.38 22.69 -15.33
C HIS A 200 -7.04 21.69 -14.37
N TYR A 201 -6.30 21.19 -13.38
CA TYR A 201 -6.84 20.25 -12.38
C TYR A 201 -7.59 20.97 -11.26
N PHE A 202 -7.19 22.20 -10.96
CA PHE A 202 -7.71 23.04 -9.89
C PHE A 202 -8.12 24.42 -10.44
N PRO A 203 -9.10 24.48 -11.35
CA PRO A 203 -9.57 25.75 -11.89
C PRO A 203 -10.23 26.58 -10.78
N PRO A 204 -10.44 27.90 -10.98
CA PRO A 204 -11.04 28.77 -9.96
C PRO A 204 -12.38 28.28 -9.40
N GLU A 205 -13.20 27.59 -10.20
CA GLU A 205 -14.50 27.05 -9.80
C GLU A 205 -14.38 25.77 -8.96
N ARG A 206 -13.20 25.13 -8.97
CA ARG A 206 -12.87 23.94 -8.17
C ARG A 206 -11.41 24.00 -7.73
N PRO A 207 -11.06 24.92 -6.83
CA PRO A 207 -9.68 25.11 -6.42
C PRO A 207 -9.19 23.95 -5.54
N LEU A 208 -7.88 23.83 -5.40
CA LEU A 208 -7.28 23.00 -4.35
C LEU A 208 -7.42 23.72 -3.01
N GLY A 209 -8.57 23.54 -2.39
CA GLY A 209 -8.86 24.08 -1.05
C GLY A 209 -8.45 23.14 0.08
N ARG A 210 -8.69 23.60 1.29
CA ARG A 210 -8.36 22.92 2.55
C ARG A 210 -8.79 21.46 2.61
N ASP A 211 -10.01 21.15 2.16
CA ASP A 211 -10.56 19.79 2.27
C ASP A 211 -9.99 18.81 1.25
N LEU A 212 -9.61 19.29 0.06
CA LEU A 212 -9.04 18.46 -0.99
C LEU A 212 -7.53 18.26 -0.78
N PHE A 213 -6.86 19.22 -0.15
CA PHE A 213 -5.40 19.25 -0.01
C PHE A 213 -4.80 17.97 0.58
N PRO A 214 -5.28 17.40 1.70
CA PRO A 214 -4.68 16.20 2.29
C PRO A 214 -4.59 15.03 1.31
N GLY A 215 -5.65 14.75 0.55
CA GLY A 215 -5.67 13.65 -0.42
C GLY A 215 -4.60 13.79 -1.52
N TYR A 216 -4.44 15.00 -2.08
CA TYR A 216 -3.42 15.27 -3.10
C TYR A 216 -2.01 15.31 -2.50
N PHE A 217 -1.83 15.84 -1.30
CA PHE A 217 -0.51 15.91 -0.69
C PHE A 217 -0.02 14.51 -0.24
N LYS A 218 -0.89 13.67 0.30
CA LYS A 218 -0.61 12.25 0.57
C LYS A 218 -0.10 11.52 -0.67
N LEU A 219 -0.68 11.78 -1.83
CA LEU A 219 -0.22 11.22 -3.11
C LEU A 219 1.22 11.65 -3.44
N ILE A 220 1.59 12.91 -3.23
CA ILE A 220 2.96 13.39 -3.44
C ILE A 220 3.92 12.71 -2.46
N LEU A 221 3.56 12.63 -1.18
CA LEU A 221 4.35 11.94 -0.16
C LEU A 221 4.58 10.47 -0.53
N VAL A 222 3.51 9.73 -0.84
CA VAL A 222 3.60 8.32 -1.23
C VAL A 222 4.44 8.14 -2.48
N ARG A 223 4.29 9.00 -3.50
CA ARG A 223 5.14 8.94 -4.71
C ARG A 223 6.63 9.06 -4.35
N ARG A 224 7.00 10.02 -3.49
CA ARG A 224 8.40 10.20 -3.07
C ARG A 224 8.92 9.00 -2.28
N ILE A 225 8.15 8.49 -1.32
CA ILE A 225 8.52 7.30 -0.54
C ILE A 225 8.74 6.11 -1.47
N ILE A 226 7.76 5.82 -2.33
CA ILE A 226 7.79 4.65 -3.21
C ILE A 226 8.93 4.74 -4.22
N ARG A 227 9.20 5.91 -4.80
CA ARG A 227 10.36 6.08 -5.68
C ARG A 227 11.67 5.79 -4.94
N THR A 228 11.82 6.31 -3.72
CA THR A 228 13.00 6.06 -2.89
C THR A 228 13.15 4.56 -2.59
N LEU A 229 12.06 3.89 -2.21
CA LEU A 229 12.05 2.46 -1.95
C LEU A 229 12.35 1.63 -3.20
N ILE A 230 11.87 2.03 -4.37
CA ILE A 230 12.18 1.36 -5.64
C ILE A 230 13.67 1.54 -5.99
N ALA A 231 14.23 2.72 -5.81
CA ALA A 231 15.65 2.97 -6.03
C ALA A 231 16.52 2.16 -5.06
N TYR A 232 16.11 2.05 -3.79
CA TYR A 232 16.87 1.36 -2.76
C TYR A 232 16.74 -0.17 -2.81
N LEU A 233 15.53 -0.70 -2.97
CA LEU A 233 15.25 -2.14 -2.89
C LEU A 233 14.96 -2.80 -4.23
N GLY A 234 14.54 -2.03 -5.23
CA GLY A 234 13.96 -2.53 -6.47
C GLY A 234 12.47 -2.87 -6.35
N LEU A 235 11.73 -2.62 -7.44
CA LEU A 235 10.27 -2.82 -7.50
C LEU A 235 9.84 -4.27 -7.20
N ARG A 236 10.64 -5.27 -7.61
CA ARG A 236 10.34 -6.69 -7.36
C ARG A 236 10.31 -6.98 -5.85
N ARG A 237 11.30 -6.49 -5.10
CA ARG A 237 11.36 -6.66 -3.63
C ARG A 237 10.25 -5.88 -2.95
N LEU A 238 9.95 -4.68 -3.43
CA LEU A 238 8.84 -3.89 -2.90
C LEU A 238 7.49 -4.61 -3.01
N ARG A 239 7.27 -5.30 -4.13
CA ARG A 239 6.05 -6.11 -4.37
C ARG A 239 5.97 -7.36 -3.49
N SER A 240 7.09 -8.07 -3.30
CA SER A 240 7.15 -9.24 -2.43
C SER A 240 7.18 -8.90 -0.93
N GLY A 241 7.40 -7.62 -0.59
CA GLY A 241 7.66 -7.16 0.76
C GLY A 241 9.16 -7.19 1.10
N ALA A 242 9.57 -6.27 1.97
CA ALA A 242 10.95 -6.17 2.45
C ALA A 242 11.26 -7.33 3.41
N SER A 243 12.51 -7.80 3.42
CA SER A 243 12.97 -8.82 4.36
C SER A 243 13.20 -8.27 5.77
N GLN A 244 13.44 -6.97 5.89
CA GLN A 244 13.71 -6.27 7.14
C GLN A 244 12.79 -5.05 7.28
N PRO A 245 12.43 -4.65 8.52
CA PRO A 245 11.70 -3.42 8.76
C PRO A 245 12.50 -2.20 8.28
N LEU A 246 11.81 -1.25 7.66
CA LEU A 246 12.42 -0.01 7.18
C LEU A 246 11.86 1.17 7.96
N VAL A 247 12.73 2.01 8.47
CA VAL A 247 12.34 3.32 9.01
C VAL A 247 12.22 4.29 7.85
N VAL A 248 11.13 5.05 7.83
CA VAL A 248 10.88 6.13 6.88
C VAL A 248 10.66 7.39 7.69
N ASP A 249 11.58 8.32 7.50
CA ASP A 249 11.57 9.64 8.08
C ASP A 249 11.26 10.66 6.99
N ILE A 250 10.22 11.45 7.21
CA ILE A 250 9.79 12.49 6.29
C ILE A 250 9.65 13.78 7.06
N GLN A 251 10.17 14.85 6.46
CA GLN A 251 9.99 16.20 6.92
C GLN A 251 9.44 17.03 5.75
N VAL A 252 8.55 17.96 6.04
CA VAL A 252 8.06 18.93 5.07
C VAL A 252 8.27 20.31 5.64
N ASP A 253 9.10 21.09 4.96
CA ASP A 253 9.32 22.49 5.28
C ASP A 253 8.16 23.35 4.74
N PRO A 254 7.32 23.95 5.60
CA PRO A 254 6.29 24.91 5.19
C PRO A 254 6.87 26.21 4.60
N GLY A 255 8.13 26.53 4.94
CA GLY A 255 8.77 27.81 4.72
C GLY A 255 8.51 28.82 5.84
N GLN A 256 9.07 30.03 5.68
CA GLN A 256 8.83 31.18 6.57
C GLN A 256 9.18 30.95 8.06
N GLY A 257 10.06 29.98 8.36
CA GLY A 257 10.50 29.70 9.73
C GLY A 257 9.49 28.94 10.59
N HIS A 258 8.39 28.45 10.01
CA HIS A 258 7.44 27.60 10.73
C HIS A 258 8.04 26.21 11.02
N PRO A 259 7.64 25.56 12.12
CA PRO A 259 8.10 24.23 12.45
C PRO A 259 7.72 23.24 11.33
N PRO A 260 8.61 22.31 10.97
CA PRO A 260 8.34 21.41 9.89
C PRO A 260 7.35 20.32 10.30
N PHE A 261 6.48 19.94 9.37
CA PHE A 261 5.68 18.72 9.53
C PHE A 261 6.61 17.51 9.48
N ARG A 262 6.53 16.62 10.47
CA ARG A 262 7.36 15.42 10.56
C ARG A 262 6.50 14.16 10.59
N LEU A 263 6.93 13.15 9.84
CA LEU A 263 6.32 11.83 9.81
C LEU A 263 7.43 10.78 9.94
N HIS A 264 7.54 10.20 11.12
CA HIS A 264 8.40 9.05 11.40
C HIS A 264 7.56 7.77 11.41
N THR A 265 7.98 6.75 10.69
CA THR A 265 7.27 5.47 10.68
C THR A 265 8.16 4.29 10.37
N VAL A 266 7.73 3.09 10.78
CA VAL A 266 8.43 1.83 10.51
C VAL A 266 7.56 0.94 9.62
N LEU A 267 8.02 0.73 8.39
CA LEU A 267 7.43 -0.20 7.44
C LEU A 267 7.70 -1.64 7.88
N PRO A 268 6.66 -2.48 8.02
CA PRO A 268 6.82 -3.87 8.42
C PRO A 268 7.50 -4.70 7.32
N ASN A 269 8.21 -5.75 7.73
CA ASN A 269 8.72 -6.76 6.81
C ASN A 269 7.61 -7.72 6.35
N ALA A 270 7.90 -8.54 5.34
CA ALA A 270 6.94 -9.50 4.77
C ALA A 270 6.52 -10.61 5.74
N THR A 271 7.38 -10.95 6.70
CA THR A 271 7.17 -12.05 7.65
C THR A 271 6.46 -11.64 8.93
N SER A 272 6.36 -10.32 9.19
CA SER A 272 5.64 -9.78 10.34
C SER A 272 4.17 -10.20 10.22
N ALA A 273 3.73 -11.08 11.12
CA ALA A 273 2.34 -11.47 11.20
C ALA A 273 1.45 -10.21 11.28
N PRO A 274 0.20 -10.25 10.78
CA PRO A 274 -0.71 -9.11 10.79
C PRO A 274 -1.14 -8.63 12.18
N ALA A 275 -0.47 -9.06 13.25
CA ALA A 275 -0.70 -8.65 14.63
C ALA A 275 -0.20 -7.21 14.85
N GLY A 276 -0.95 -6.26 14.30
CA GLY A 276 -1.72 -5.31 15.09
C GLY A 276 -1.04 -4.35 16.06
N GLU A 277 0.28 -4.36 16.25
CA GLU A 277 0.90 -3.35 17.11
C GLU A 277 1.00 -2.01 16.36
N ARG A 278 0.10 -1.11 16.77
CA ARG A 278 0.12 0.31 16.42
C ARG A 278 1.39 0.90 17.03
N LEU A 279 2.46 0.98 16.25
CA LEU A 279 3.53 1.91 16.57
C LEU A 279 2.90 3.31 16.58
N GLY A 280 2.84 3.89 17.77
CA GLY A 280 2.36 5.25 18.00
C GLY A 280 3.15 6.24 17.14
N LEU A 281 2.59 7.42 16.92
CA LEU A 281 3.40 8.53 16.44
C LEU A 281 4.50 8.73 17.51
N ILE A 282 5.74 8.42 17.16
CA ILE A 282 6.88 8.74 18.04
C ILE A 282 7.15 10.21 17.76
N GLU A 283 6.58 11.08 18.58
CA GLU A 283 7.05 12.46 18.66
C GLU A 283 8.42 12.41 19.33
N GLU A 284 9.47 12.53 18.54
CA GLU A 284 10.78 12.86 19.07
C GLU A 284 10.66 14.27 19.67
N VAL A 285 10.52 14.33 20.99
CA VAL A 285 10.76 15.56 21.75
C VAL A 285 12.19 15.92 21.45
N GLY A 286 12.39 16.91 20.58
CA GLY A 286 13.72 17.39 20.26
C GLY A 286 14.33 17.93 21.54
N ASP A 287 15.30 17.22 22.09
CA ASP A 287 16.27 17.82 23.00
C ASP A 287 17.03 18.85 22.16
N GLU A 288 16.52 20.08 22.15
CA GLU A 288 17.26 21.27 21.74
C GLU A 288 18.46 21.38 22.68
N THR A 289 19.52 20.68 22.32
CA THR A 289 20.81 20.85 22.98
C THR A 289 21.32 22.20 22.51
N GLU A 290 21.13 23.21 23.36
CA GLU A 290 21.69 24.54 23.23
C GLU A 290 23.17 24.47 22.81
N ALA A 291 23.50 25.15 21.73
CA ALA A 291 24.86 25.47 21.31
C ALA A 291 24.93 26.95 20.97
#